data_AF-A0A1Z8JT19-F1
#
_entry.id   AF-A0A1Z8JT19-F1
#
_cell.length_a   1.000
_cell.length_b   1.000
_cell.length_c   1.000
_cell.angle_alpha   90.00
_cell.angle_beta   90.00
_cell.angle_gamma   90.00
#
_symmetry.space_group_name_H-M   'P 1'
#
loop_
_entity.id
_entity.type
_entity.pdbx_description
1 polymer ?
#
loop_
_entity_poly.entity_id
_entity_poly.type
_entity_poly.pdbx_seq_one_letter_code
_entity_poly.pdbx_strand_id
1 'polypeptide(L)'
;MTADKRREENVEDLDDGLAIDYELSDNEEGIEIDEVEEEAKEGTDVVVSVGKKRKGPSEEKKSKKKQKMEFEKESKKSLSVEKNDIIVEKLNSKVREVYPQLSPLELTEYYLQGKNVIDSSDFSMEKNLENLSKYIEMYMKDLIPSIKEFKRLRNKIKKFETKKKFNKKFNKTVEIPKRKFILILSISAIRACDVHRATRDLEGGSIKLIAKNPIGNDLKMLKTTWSRILNATPGRIEKLLDISKQDKEKNFESTLALAADEIDTVILDNYVDPKLRSVVDDRETFDLLKILKEANPKLKVYVY
;
A
#
# COMPACT_ATOMS: atom_id res chain seq x y z
N MET A 1 -55.88 24.59 19.27
CA MET A 1 -56.56 24.32 17.99
C MET A 1 -55.66 24.92 16.91
N THR A 2 -55.00 24.19 16.02
CA THR A 2 -55.14 22.78 15.61
C THR A 2 -53.78 22.37 15.02
N ALA A 3 -53.34 21.16 15.36
CA ALA A 3 -52.13 20.54 14.84
C ALA A 3 -52.31 20.14 13.37
N ASP A 4 -51.23 20.11 12.58
CA ASP A 4 -51.18 19.18 11.46
C ASP A 4 -49.78 18.59 11.18
N LYS A 5 -49.80 17.27 11.32
CA LYS A 5 -48.97 16.13 10.89
C LYS A 5 -47.56 16.31 10.31
N ARG A 6 -46.64 15.63 11.01
CA ARG A 6 -45.39 15.04 10.53
C ARG A 6 -45.64 14.11 9.33
N ARG A 7 -44.74 14.12 8.34
CA ARG A 7 -44.47 12.98 7.47
C ARG A 7 -43.16 12.35 7.92
N GLU A 8 -43.26 11.14 8.46
CA GLU A 8 -42.17 10.19 8.58
C GLU A 8 -41.96 9.58 7.19
N GLU A 9 -40.76 9.75 6.63
CA GLU A 9 -40.33 8.99 5.47
C GLU A 9 -39.63 7.72 5.98
N ASN A 10 -40.28 6.57 5.73
CA ASN A 10 -39.69 5.25 5.86
C ASN A 10 -38.47 5.16 4.93
N VAL A 11 -37.31 4.89 5.50
CA VAL A 11 -36.08 4.51 4.78
C VAL A 11 -35.71 3.08 5.19
N GLU A 12 -36.65 2.17 5.01
CA GLU A 12 -36.41 0.73 4.87
C GLU A 12 -36.90 0.36 3.47
N ASP A 13 -36.08 -0.37 2.71
CA ASP A 13 -36.24 -0.82 1.31
C ASP A 13 -35.42 -0.08 0.24
N LEU A 14 -34.09 -0.06 0.43
CA LEU A 14 -33.16 -0.10 -0.71
C LEU A 14 -32.34 -1.39 -0.63
N ASP A 15 -33.02 -2.50 -0.90
CA ASP A 15 -32.40 -3.74 -1.34
C ASP A 15 -31.90 -3.52 -2.77
N ASP A 16 -30.71 -2.91 -2.88
CA ASP A 16 -30.02 -2.70 -4.15
C ASP A 16 -29.63 -4.06 -4.72
N GLY A 17 -30.51 -4.61 -5.56
CA GLY A 17 -30.42 -5.90 -6.25
C GLY A 17 -29.15 -6.09 -7.11
N LEU A 18 -28.00 -6.18 -6.44
CA LEU A 18 -26.71 -6.59 -6.96
C LEU A 18 -26.38 -7.98 -6.42
N ALA A 19 -27.23 -8.95 -6.77
CA ALA A 19 -26.81 -10.34 -6.84
C ALA A 19 -25.80 -10.43 -7.99
N ILE A 20 -24.50 -10.39 -7.68
CA ILE A 20 -23.46 -10.69 -8.65
C ILE A 20 -23.46 -12.21 -8.82
N ASP A 21 -24.06 -12.67 -9.90
CA ASP A 21 -23.89 -14.04 -10.38
C ASP A 21 -22.40 -14.27 -10.68
N TYR A 22 -21.81 -15.16 -9.90
CA TYR A 22 -20.41 -15.55 -9.99
C TYR A 22 -20.28 -16.63 -11.07
N GLU A 23 -20.14 -16.22 -12.34
CA GLU A 23 -19.67 -17.12 -13.39
C GLU A 23 -18.14 -17.26 -13.29
N LEU A 24 -17.70 -18.36 -12.67
CA LEU A 24 -16.33 -18.85 -12.75
C LEU A 24 -16.15 -19.49 -14.13
N SER A 25 -15.34 -18.87 -14.99
CA SER A 25 -14.76 -19.55 -16.15
C SER A 25 -13.63 -20.46 -15.65
N ASP A 26 -13.98 -21.70 -15.30
CA ASP A 26 -13.03 -22.80 -15.20
C ASP A 26 -12.65 -23.21 -16.63
N ASN A 27 -11.46 -22.82 -17.11
CA ASN A 27 -10.84 -23.39 -18.30
C ASN A 27 -9.32 -23.18 -18.26
N GLU A 28 -8.64 -23.98 -17.43
CA GLU A 28 -7.24 -24.36 -17.64
C GLU A 28 -7.13 -25.87 -17.34
N GLU A 29 -7.63 -26.69 -18.26
CA GLU A 29 -7.20 -28.07 -18.40
C GLU A 29 -6.40 -28.19 -19.71
N GLY A 30 -5.30 -28.93 -19.63
CA GLY A 30 -4.21 -28.95 -20.60
C GLY A 30 -4.63 -29.38 -22.00
N ILE A 31 -3.98 -28.77 -22.98
CA ILE A 31 -4.03 -29.18 -24.39
C ILE A 31 -3.17 -30.44 -24.52
N GLU A 32 -3.80 -31.61 -24.53
CA GLU A 32 -3.24 -32.80 -25.17
C GLU A 32 -3.38 -32.65 -26.69
N ILE A 33 -2.29 -32.90 -27.39
CA ILE A 33 -2.17 -32.85 -28.84
C ILE A 33 -2.64 -34.20 -29.37
N ASP A 34 -3.75 -34.22 -30.11
CA ASP A 34 -4.12 -35.37 -30.94
C ASP A 34 -4.36 -34.93 -32.38
N GLU A 35 -3.93 -35.82 -33.27
CA GLU A 35 -3.71 -35.64 -34.70
C GLU A 35 -4.99 -35.30 -35.49
N VAL A 36 -4.81 -34.45 -36.51
CA VAL A 36 -5.85 -34.03 -37.45
C VAL A 36 -6.00 -35.08 -38.55
N GLU A 37 -7.12 -35.80 -38.55
CA GLU A 37 -7.70 -36.38 -39.77
C GLU A 37 -9.05 -35.70 -40.03
N GLU A 38 -9.11 -34.95 -41.13
CA GLU A 38 -10.33 -34.37 -41.70
C GLU A 38 -11.14 -35.44 -42.42
N GLU A 39 -12.38 -35.71 -42.01
CA GLU A 39 -13.46 -35.98 -42.97
C GLU A 39 -14.79 -35.43 -42.47
N ALA A 40 -15.46 -34.73 -43.38
CA ALA A 40 -16.75 -34.07 -43.22
C ALA A 40 -17.93 -35.06 -43.14
N LYS A 41 -18.98 -34.70 -42.39
CA LYS A 41 -20.39 -34.86 -42.80
C LYS A 41 -21.37 -34.17 -41.86
N GLU A 42 -22.29 -33.46 -42.49
CA GLU A 42 -23.50 -32.83 -41.94
C GLU A 42 -24.46 -33.84 -41.30
N GLY A 43 -25.21 -33.41 -40.29
CA GLY A 43 -26.34 -34.18 -39.76
C GLY A 43 -26.93 -33.57 -38.50
N THR A 44 -27.98 -32.77 -38.67
CA THR A 44 -28.94 -32.28 -37.66
C THR A 44 -29.43 -33.35 -36.69
N ASP A 45 -29.36 -33.08 -35.38
CA ASP A 45 -30.49 -33.31 -34.46
C ASP A 45 -30.35 -32.48 -33.18
N VAL A 46 -31.30 -31.56 -32.98
CA VAL A 46 -31.43 -30.71 -31.80
C VAL A 46 -32.20 -31.49 -30.74
N VAL A 47 -31.49 -32.09 -29.78
CA VAL A 47 -32.08 -32.61 -28.55
C VAL A 47 -31.92 -31.57 -27.46
N VAL A 48 -33.01 -30.86 -27.16
CA VAL A 48 -33.12 -29.92 -26.04
C VAL A 48 -33.02 -30.70 -24.73
N SER A 49 -31.83 -30.75 -24.13
CA SER A 49 -31.65 -31.27 -22.78
C SER A 49 -32.11 -30.23 -21.76
N VAL A 50 -33.24 -30.53 -21.12
CA VAL A 50 -33.82 -29.79 -20.00
C VAL A 50 -32.77 -29.53 -18.91
N GLY A 51 -32.54 -28.26 -18.60
CA GLY A 51 -31.55 -27.78 -17.64
C GLY A 51 -31.71 -28.41 -16.25
N LYS A 52 -30.80 -29.32 -15.91
CA LYS A 52 -30.66 -29.85 -14.57
C LYS A 52 -30.00 -28.76 -13.71
N LYS A 53 -30.80 -28.07 -12.88
CA LYS A 53 -30.29 -27.12 -11.86
C LYS A 53 -29.14 -27.81 -11.10
N ARG A 54 -27.91 -27.30 -11.27
CA ARG A 54 -26.72 -27.80 -10.57
C ARG A 54 -26.99 -27.70 -9.07
N LYS A 55 -26.92 -28.84 -8.38
CA LYS A 55 -27.07 -28.92 -6.93
C LYS A 55 -25.96 -28.07 -6.31
N GLY A 56 -26.33 -27.04 -5.53
CA GLY A 56 -25.35 -26.17 -4.87
C GLY A 56 -24.37 -27.00 -4.01
N PRO A 57 -23.14 -26.51 -3.80
CA PRO A 57 -22.12 -27.25 -3.07
C PRO A 57 -22.63 -27.66 -1.68
N SER A 58 -22.32 -28.88 -1.26
CA SER A 58 -22.73 -29.42 0.04
C SER A 58 -22.24 -28.53 1.19
N GLU A 59 -23.00 -28.45 2.28
CA GLU A 59 -22.61 -27.65 3.46
C GLU A 59 -21.22 -28.02 3.98
N GLU A 60 -20.83 -29.28 3.85
CA GLU A 60 -19.51 -29.78 4.21
C GLU A 60 -18.38 -29.23 3.32
N LYS A 61 -18.64 -29.01 2.01
CA LYS A 61 -17.68 -28.34 1.12
C LYS A 61 -17.57 -26.84 1.43
N LYS A 62 -18.70 -26.20 1.80
CA LYS A 62 -18.71 -24.79 2.21
C LYS A 62 -17.96 -24.57 3.53
N SER A 63 -18.13 -25.46 4.52
CA SER A 63 -17.43 -25.38 5.80
C SER A 63 -15.93 -25.62 5.66
N LYS A 64 -15.50 -26.62 4.87
CA LYS A 64 -14.08 -26.87 4.58
C LYS A 64 -13.42 -25.69 3.86
N LYS A 65 -14.10 -25.07 2.88
CA LYS A 65 -13.60 -23.86 2.20
C LYS A 65 -13.45 -22.70 3.18
N LYS A 66 -14.42 -22.49 4.06
CA LYS A 66 -14.37 -21.43 5.10
C LYS A 66 -13.19 -21.63 6.05
N GLN A 67 -13.01 -22.85 6.57
CA GLN A 67 -11.89 -23.19 7.45
C GLN A 67 -10.53 -22.97 6.77
N LYS A 68 -10.37 -23.38 5.51
CA LYS A 68 -9.14 -23.14 4.74
C LYS A 68 -8.85 -21.64 4.59
N MET A 69 -9.87 -20.83 4.28
CA MET A 69 -9.70 -19.39 4.14
C MET A 69 -9.37 -18.70 5.47
N GLU A 70 -9.98 -19.12 6.57
CA GLU A 70 -9.67 -18.58 7.91
C GLU A 70 -8.24 -18.91 8.31
N PHE A 71 -7.80 -20.15 8.09
CA PHE A 71 -6.42 -20.58 8.34
C PHE A 71 -5.41 -19.77 7.51
N GLU A 72 -5.68 -19.57 6.21
CA GLU A 72 -4.80 -18.78 5.35
C GLU A 72 -4.73 -17.32 5.80
N LYS A 73 -5.87 -16.74 6.18
CA LYS A 73 -5.93 -15.37 6.69
C LYS A 73 -5.14 -15.21 7.98
N GLU A 74 -5.23 -16.17 8.90
CA GLU A 74 -4.50 -16.15 10.17
C GLU A 74 -3.00 -16.34 9.97
N SER A 75 -2.60 -17.23 9.06
CA SER A 75 -1.20 -17.43 8.66
C SER A 75 -0.58 -16.17 8.06
N LYS A 76 -1.32 -15.42 7.23
CA LYS A 76 -0.85 -14.13 6.70
C LYS A 76 -0.76 -13.07 7.80
N LYS A 77 -1.75 -13.00 8.69
CA LYS A 77 -1.74 -12.04 9.81
C LYS A 77 -0.60 -12.25 10.79
N SER A 78 -0.21 -13.50 11.05
CA SER A 78 0.86 -13.79 12.02
C SER A 78 2.22 -13.24 11.60
N LEU A 79 2.45 -12.98 10.30
CA LEU A 79 3.70 -12.44 9.76
C LEU A 79 4.19 -11.21 10.53
N SER A 80 3.31 -10.32 10.99
CA SER A 80 3.73 -9.11 11.69
C SER A 80 4.28 -9.38 13.08
N VAL A 81 3.96 -10.51 13.73
CA VAL A 81 4.41 -10.84 15.10
C VAL A 81 5.70 -11.67 15.12
N GLU A 82 6.14 -12.15 13.95
CA GLU A 82 7.30 -13.02 13.82
C GLU A 82 8.63 -12.28 14.09
N LYS A 83 9.69 -13.07 14.29
CA LYS A 83 11.06 -12.55 14.40
C LYS A 83 11.62 -12.14 13.04
N ASN A 84 12.66 -11.31 13.08
CA ASN A 84 13.31 -10.73 11.91
C ASN A 84 13.66 -11.76 10.82
N ASP A 85 14.36 -12.84 11.18
CA ASP A 85 14.81 -13.85 10.22
C ASP A 85 13.64 -14.52 9.49
N ILE A 86 12.55 -14.80 10.22
CA ILE A 86 11.33 -15.41 9.68
C ILE A 86 10.60 -14.43 8.76
N ILE A 87 10.54 -13.14 9.13
CA ILE A 87 9.94 -12.10 8.29
C ILE A 87 10.71 -12.00 6.97
N VAL A 88 12.05 -11.94 7.03
CA VAL A 88 12.91 -11.86 5.84
C VAL A 88 12.69 -13.07 4.94
N GLU A 89 12.68 -14.28 5.49
CA GLU A 89 12.45 -15.51 4.73
C GLU A 89 11.07 -15.52 4.06
N LYS A 90 10.00 -15.15 4.78
CA LYS A 90 8.64 -15.09 4.24
C LYS A 90 8.53 -14.03 3.14
N LEU A 91 9.09 -12.83 3.32
CA LEU A 91 9.08 -11.78 2.30
C LEU A 91 9.88 -12.18 1.05
N ASN A 92 11.06 -12.78 1.21
CA ASN A 92 11.86 -13.25 0.07
C ASN A 92 11.24 -14.47 -0.63
N SER A 93 10.44 -15.28 0.09
CA SER A 93 9.60 -16.32 -0.51
C SER A 93 8.51 -15.71 -1.38
N LYS A 94 7.87 -14.62 -0.92
CA LYS A 94 6.90 -13.87 -1.73
C LYS A 94 7.52 -13.26 -2.99
N VAL A 95 8.75 -12.76 -2.91
CA VAL A 95 9.49 -12.33 -4.11
C VAL A 95 9.59 -13.48 -5.13
N ARG A 96 9.94 -14.70 -4.70
CA ARG A 96 10.01 -15.86 -5.62
C ARG A 96 8.66 -16.22 -6.23
N GLU A 97 7.59 -16.15 -5.46
CA GLU A 97 6.22 -16.40 -5.93
C GLU A 97 5.76 -15.37 -6.97
N VAL A 98 6.11 -14.10 -6.77
CA VAL A 98 5.70 -12.99 -7.65
C VAL A 98 6.55 -12.90 -8.92
N TYR A 99 7.79 -13.39 -8.88
CA TYR A 99 8.73 -13.36 -10.00
C TYR A 99 9.25 -14.77 -10.39
N PRO A 100 8.37 -15.70 -10.80
CA PRO A 100 8.77 -17.07 -11.15
C PRO A 100 9.70 -17.15 -12.37
N GLN A 101 9.65 -16.13 -13.25
CA GLN A 101 10.44 -16.04 -14.46
C GLN A 101 11.87 -15.51 -14.25
N LEU A 102 12.16 -14.92 -13.09
CA LEU A 102 13.48 -14.34 -12.84
C LEU A 102 14.48 -15.41 -12.41
N SER A 103 15.71 -15.27 -12.89
CA SER A 103 16.80 -16.12 -12.47
C SER A 103 17.16 -15.88 -10.99
N PRO A 104 17.82 -16.86 -10.33
CA PRO A 104 18.28 -16.68 -8.95
C PRO A 104 19.14 -15.44 -8.75
N LEU A 105 19.92 -15.03 -9.76
CA LEU A 105 20.77 -13.84 -9.70
C LEU A 105 19.93 -12.55 -9.69
N GLU A 106 18.92 -12.46 -10.56
CA GLU A 106 18.03 -11.30 -10.64
C GLU A 106 17.16 -11.16 -9.37
N LEU A 107 16.73 -12.29 -8.78
CA LEU A 107 15.97 -12.30 -7.54
C LEU A 107 16.77 -11.69 -6.36
N THR A 108 18.11 -11.77 -6.37
CA THR A 108 18.92 -11.18 -5.30
C THR A 108 18.78 -9.67 -5.19
N GLU A 109 18.48 -8.98 -6.29
CA GLU A 109 18.26 -7.54 -6.30
C GLU A 109 16.99 -7.14 -5.56
N TYR A 110 15.99 -8.02 -5.54
CA TYR A 110 14.72 -7.81 -4.85
C TYR A 110 14.79 -8.19 -3.37
N TYR A 111 15.60 -9.17 -3.01
CA TYR A 111 15.65 -9.68 -1.64
C TYR A 111 15.97 -8.62 -0.59
N LEU A 112 15.20 -8.66 0.49
CA LEU A 112 15.47 -7.90 1.71
C LEU A 112 16.53 -8.64 2.53
N GLN A 113 17.43 -7.87 3.13
CA GLN A 113 18.44 -8.38 4.06
C GLN A 113 17.96 -8.17 5.50
N GLY A 114 18.42 -8.99 6.44
CA GLY A 114 18.05 -8.84 7.86
C GLY A 114 18.40 -7.48 8.46
N LYS A 115 19.39 -6.76 7.91
CA LYS A 115 19.70 -5.38 8.31
C LYS A 115 18.62 -4.35 7.91
N ASN A 116 17.82 -4.68 6.90
CA ASN A 116 16.76 -3.82 6.39
C ASN A 116 15.43 -4.09 7.08
N VAL A 117 15.17 -5.34 7.47
CA VAL A 117 13.96 -5.69 8.22
C VAL A 117 14.19 -5.40 9.69
N ILE A 118 13.19 -4.85 10.37
CA ILE A 118 13.19 -4.66 11.82
C ILE A 118 11.94 -5.33 12.36
N ASP A 119 12.13 -6.33 13.23
CA ASP A 119 10.99 -6.90 13.95
C ASP A 119 10.52 -5.94 15.05
N SER A 120 9.29 -6.14 15.46
CA SER A 120 8.65 -5.39 16.54
C SER A 120 7.92 -6.34 17.47
N SER A 121 8.62 -7.44 17.79
CA SER A 121 8.14 -8.49 18.68
C SER A 121 7.96 -8.00 20.12
N ASP A 122 8.62 -6.90 20.49
CA ASP A 122 8.46 -6.18 21.76
C ASP A 122 7.24 -5.25 21.81
N PHE A 123 6.51 -5.09 20.70
CA PHE A 123 5.23 -4.39 20.70
C PHE A 123 4.14 -5.26 21.34
N SER A 124 3.72 -4.91 22.55
CA SER A 124 2.80 -5.72 23.36
C SER A 124 1.33 -5.61 22.97
N MET A 125 0.94 -4.57 22.23
CA MET A 125 -0.47 -4.36 21.83
C MET A 125 -0.78 -5.08 20.52
N GLU A 126 -2.07 -5.40 20.30
CA GLU A 126 -2.50 -5.98 19.04
C GLU A 126 -2.23 -5.00 17.87
N LYS A 127 -1.66 -5.53 16.78
CA LYS A 127 -1.36 -4.79 15.56
C LYS A 127 -2.62 -4.56 14.73
N ASN A 128 -3.35 -3.51 15.11
CA ASN A 128 -4.57 -3.06 14.45
C ASN A 128 -4.53 -1.54 14.19
N LEU A 129 -5.54 -0.97 13.54
CA LEU A 129 -5.54 0.46 13.22
C LEU A 129 -5.56 1.36 14.47
N GLU A 130 -6.16 0.90 15.57
CA GLU A 130 -6.29 1.69 16.81
C GLU A 130 -4.93 1.89 17.49
N ASN A 131 -4.07 0.88 17.41
CA ASN A 131 -2.75 0.90 18.04
C ASN A 131 -1.62 1.38 17.10
N LEU A 132 -1.91 1.64 15.82
CA LEU A 132 -0.89 2.01 14.83
C LEU A 132 -0.16 3.32 15.21
N SER A 133 -0.88 4.30 15.77
CA SER A 133 -0.25 5.53 16.23
C SER A 133 0.77 5.28 17.33
N LYS A 134 0.43 4.45 18.32
CA LYS A 134 1.34 4.09 19.42
C LYS A 134 2.54 3.30 18.91
N TYR A 135 2.33 2.43 17.93
CA TYR A 135 3.40 1.69 17.28
C TYR A 135 4.41 2.65 16.63
N ILE A 136 3.93 3.62 15.85
CA ILE A 136 4.80 4.62 15.21
C ILE A 136 5.54 5.47 16.25
N GLU A 137 4.87 5.86 17.34
CA GLU A 137 5.50 6.60 18.44
C GLU A 137 6.54 5.78 19.23
N MET A 138 6.44 4.46 19.24
CA MET A 138 7.41 3.60 19.91
C MET A 138 8.69 3.45 19.08
N TYR A 139 8.56 3.18 17.77
CA TYR A 139 9.70 2.81 16.92
C TYR A 139 10.25 3.94 16.04
N MET A 140 9.47 4.99 15.76
CA MET A 140 9.82 6.02 14.77
C MET A 140 9.61 7.46 15.29
N LYS A 141 9.58 7.66 16.61
CA LYS A 141 9.38 8.97 17.24
C LYS A 141 10.42 10.01 16.81
N ASP A 142 11.65 9.58 16.62
CA ASP A 142 12.78 10.40 16.17
C ASP A 142 12.57 10.99 14.77
N LEU A 143 11.76 10.33 13.94
CA LEU A 143 11.39 10.81 12.62
C LEU A 143 10.24 11.81 12.65
N ILE A 144 9.47 11.90 13.75
CA ILE A 144 8.33 12.81 13.88
C ILE A 144 8.79 14.12 14.55
N PRO A 145 8.92 15.23 13.80
CA PRO A 145 9.38 16.49 14.36
C PRO A 145 8.29 17.11 15.23
N SER A 146 8.68 17.67 16.37
CA SER A 146 7.72 18.42 17.18
C SER A 146 7.27 19.70 16.48
N ILE A 147 6.05 20.16 16.75
CA ILE A 147 5.48 21.38 16.21
C ILE A 147 6.32 22.60 16.60
N LYS A 148 6.97 22.53 17.77
CA LYS A 148 7.88 23.56 18.28
C LYS A 148 9.15 23.62 17.41
N GLU A 149 9.75 22.49 17.09
CA GLU A 149 10.92 22.39 16.21
C GLU A 149 10.59 22.83 14.79
N PHE A 150 9.44 22.41 14.26
CA PHE A 150 8.99 22.83 12.94
C PHE A 150 8.79 24.35 12.87
N LYS A 151 8.10 24.96 13.83
CA LYS A 151 7.92 26.42 13.91
C LYS A 151 9.26 27.15 13.98
N ARG A 152 10.22 26.64 14.77
CA ARG A 152 11.57 27.20 14.86
C ARG A 152 12.31 27.14 13.52
N LEU A 153 12.28 25.99 12.84
CA LEU A 153 12.93 25.82 11.53
C LEU A 153 12.29 26.73 10.48
N ARG A 154 10.96 26.79 10.42
CA ARG A 154 10.23 27.66 9.47
C ARG A 154 10.56 29.14 9.68
N ASN A 155 10.62 29.60 10.92
CA ASN A 155 10.99 30.98 11.24
C ASN A 155 12.46 31.28 10.87
N LYS A 156 13.36 30.31 11.08
CA LYS A 156 14.76 30.40 10.63
C LYS A 156 14.82 30.55 9.11
N ILE A 157 14.16 29.68 8.35
CA ILE A 157 14.12 29.74 6.88
C ILE A 157 13.59 31.10 6.40
N LYS A 158 12.42 31.53 6.88
CA LYS A 158 11.83 32.82 6.51
C LYS A 158 12.79 34.00 6.77
N LYS A 159 13.42 34.05 7.95
CA LYS A 159 14.37 35.13 8.30
C LYS A 159 15.56 35.17 7.34
N PHE A 160 16.05 34.01 6.89
CA PHE A 160 17.15 33.94 5.94
C PHE A 160 16.73 34.32 4.52
N GLU A 161 15.57 33.86 4.05
CA GLU A 161 15.02 34.27 2.74
C GLU A 161 14.81 35.78 2.67
N THR A 162 14.26 36.40 3.72
CA THR A 162 14.12 37.85 3.81
C THR A 162 15.48 38.54 3.71
N LYS A 163 16.49 38.10 4.50
CA LYS A 163 17.83 38.70 4.45
C LYS A 163 18.51 38.56 3.08
N LYS A 164 18.35 37.42 2.41
CA LYS A 164 18.89 37.18 1.06
C LYS A 164 18.24 38.11 0.02
N LYS A 165 16.94 38.38 0.14
CA LYS A 165 16.23 39.33 -0.74
C LYS A 165 16.72 40.77 -0.57
N PHE A 166 16.97 41.21 0.66
CA PHE A 166 17.39 42.59 0.94
C PHE A 166 18.88 42.84 0.75
N ASN A 167 19.73 41.82 0.89
CA ASN A 167 21.17 41.95 0.74
C ASN A 167 21.70 40.89 -0.24
N LYS A 168 21.95 41.32 -1.49
CA LYS A 168 22.52 40.46 -2.55
C LYS A 168 23.92 39.90 -2.21
N LYS A 169 24.64 40.48 -1.24
CA LYS A 169 25.94 39.98 -0.74
C LYS A 169 25.80 39.03 0.46
N PHE A 170 24.58 38.70 0.87
CA PHE A 170 24.33 37.78 1.99
C PHE A 170 24.55 36.33 1.56
N ASN A 171 25.76 35.82 1.83
CA ASN A 171 26.18 34.46 1.42
C ASN A 171 26.01 33.39 2.52
N LYS A 172 25.25 33.67 3.58
CA LYS A 172 25.05 32.68 4.65
C LYS A 172 23.95 31.69 4.27
N THR A 173 24.29 30.42 4.21
CA THR A 173 23.35 29.32 3.98
C THR A 173 22.71 28.86 5.29
N VAL A 174 21.43 28.46 5.23
CA VAL A 174 20.79 27.70 6.31
C VAL A 174 20.92 26.24 5.95
N GLU A 175 21.55 25.48 6.82
CA GLU A 175 21.43 24.02 6.77
C GLU A 175 19.99 23.65 7.14
N ILE A 176 19.27 23.13 6.14
CA ILE A 176 17.94 22.57 6.31
C ILE A 176 18.14 21.06 6.46
N PRO A 177 17.69 20.45 7.57
CA PRO A 177 17.75 19.00 7.72
C PRO A 177 17.05 18.31 6.55
N LYS A 178 17.71 17.29 6.00
CA LYS A 178 17.11 16.45 4.96
C LYS A 178 15.80 15.86 5.49
N ARG A 179 14.78 15.82 4.64
CA ARG A 179 13.49 15.20 4.99
C ARG A 179 13.69 13.69 5.13
N LYS A 180 13.00 13.12 6.12
CA LYS A 180 12.92 11.68 6.34
C LYS A 180 11.45 11.31 6.50
N PHE A 181 10.96 10.39 5.70
CA PHE A 181 9.58 9.94 5.69
C PHE A 181 9.45 8.51 6.19
N ILE A 182 8.34 8.28 6.88
CA ILE A 182 7.76 6.98 7.19
C ILE A 182 6.70 6.73 6.12
N LEU A 183 6.89 5.73 5.29
CA LEU A 183 5.96 5.33 4.25
C LEU A 183 5.18 4.10 4.68
N ILE A 184 3.87 4.21 4.82
CA ILE A 184 2.98 3.08 5.08
C ILE A 184 2.36 2.66 3.76
N LEU A 185 2.69 1.44 3.33
CA LEU A 185 2.19 0.83 2.10
C LEU A 185 0.97 -0.02 2.42
N SER A 186 -0.14 0.29 1.76
CA SER A 186 -1.39 -0.45 1.85
C SER A 186 -1.78 -1.04 0.50
N ILE A 187 -2.45 -2.19 0.52
CA ILE A 187 -2.91 -2.91 -0.69
C ILE A 187 -3.92 -2.14 -1.55
N SER A 188 -4.61 -1.14 -0.98
CA SER A 188 -5.61 -0.36 -1.73
C SER A 188 -5.73 1.08 -1.25
N ALA A 189 -6.29 1.94 -2.09
CA ALA A 189 -6.55 3.34 -1.75
C ALA A 189 -7.53 3.50 -0.57
N ILE A 190 -8.53 2.61 -0.45
CA ILE A 190 -9.47 2.61 0.68
C ILE A 190 -8.71 2.31 1.96
N ARG A 191 -7.89 1.25 1.95
CA ARG A 191 -7.08 0.89 3.12
C ARG A 191 -6.09 2.00 3.51
N ALA A 192 -5.44 2.65 2.53
CA ALA A 192 -4.60 3.82 2.78
C ALA A 192 -5.36 4.99 3.44
N CYS A 193 -6.65 5.15 3.14
CA CYS A 193 -7.51 6.13 3.82
C CYS A 193 -7.80 5.75 5.27
N ASP A 194 -7.98 4.46 5.55
CA ASP A 194 -8.19 3.96 6.92
C ASP A 194 -6.94 4.17 7.77
N VAL A 195 -5.76 3.82 7.23
CA VAL A 195 -4.46 4.08 7.83
C VAL A 195 -4.24 5.58 8.06
N HIS A 196 -4.64 6.44 7.11
CA HIS A 196 -4.60 7.89 7.32
C HIS A 196 -5.50 8.33 8.47
N ARG A 197 -6.71 7.80 8.60
CA ARG A 197 -7.58 8.12 9.75
C ARG A 197 -6.95 7.71 11.08
N ALA A 198 -6.25 6.57 11.10
CA ALA A 198 -5.54 6.07 12.28
C ALA A 198 -4.30 6.88 12.67
N THR A 199 -3.72 7.65 11.73
CA THR A 199 -2.41 8.34 11.92
C THR A 199 -2.50 9.87 11.79
N ARG A 200 -3.66 10.44 11.43
CA ARG A 200 -3.81 11.89 11.21
C ARG A 200 -3.61 12.73 12.47
N ASP A 201 -3.82 12.13 13.65
CA ASP A 201 -3.77 12.80 14.94
C ASP A 201 -2.36 12.76 15.56
N LEU A 202 -1.42 12.04 14.94
CA LEU A 202 0.01 12.13 15.28
C LEU A 202 0.53 13.54 15.02
N GLU A 203 1.58 13.92 15.74
CA GLU A 203 2.22 15.22 15.52
C GLU A 203 2.77 15.29 14.08
N GLY A 204 2.52 16.40 13.38
CA GLY A 204 2.78 16.47 11.93
C GLY A 204 1.61 16.02 11.06
N GLY A 205 0.68 15.24 11.62
CA GLY A 205 -0.36 14.53 10.89
C GLY A 205 0.22 13.52 9.89
N SER A 206 -0.64 13.00 9.02
CA SER A 206 -0.24 12.11 7.93
C SER A 206 -0.82 12.56 6.59
N ILE A 207 -0.16 12.17 5.51
CA ILE A 207 -0.56 12.49 4.14
C ILE A 207 -1.09 11.25 3.47
N LYS A 208 -2.29 11.34 2.88
CA LYS A 208 -2.82 10.31 1.98
C LYS A 208 -2.40 10.60 0.54
N LEU A 209 -1.71 9.65 -0.08
CA LEU A 209 -1.28 9.71 -1.47
C LEU A 209 -1.96 8.57 -2.22
N ILE A 210 -3.09 8.87 -2.87
CA ILE A 210 -3.92 7.88 -3.56
C ILE A 210 -4.23 8.34 -4.98
N ALA A 211 -4.56 7.40 -5.86
CA ALA A 211 -4.85 7.69 -7.27
C ALA A 211 -6.00 8.70 -7.48
N LYS A 212 -6.95 8.79 -6.55
CA LYS A 212 -8.08 9.74 -6.60
C LYS A 212 -7.63 11.20 -6.48
N ASN A 213 -6.48 11.47 -5.88
CA ASN A 213 -5.95 12.83 -5.81
C ASN A 213 -5.31 13.20 -7.17
N PRO A 214 -5.49 14.41 -7.68
CA PRO A 214 -4.68 14.90 -8.80
C PRO A 214 -3.19 14.86 -8.43
N ILE A 215 -2.36 14.25 -9.29
CA ILE A 215 -0.94 14.07 -9.00
C ILE A 215 -0.22 15.40 -8.72
N GLY A 216 -0.58 16.47 -9.44
CA GLY A 216 -0.03 17.80 -9.22
C GLY A 216 -0.33 18.37 -7.83
N ASN A 217 -1.48 18.00 -7.23
CA ASN A 217 -1.80 18.42 -5.86
C ASN A 217 -0.95 17.68 -4.84
N ASP A 218 -0.75 16.37 -5.03
CA ASP A 218 0.15 15.57 -4.20
C ASP A 218 1.58 16.10 -4.25
N LEU A 219 2.10 16.43 -5.45
CA LEU A 219 3.44 17.01 -5.63
C LEU A 219 3.58 18.37 -4.91
N LYS A 220 2.58 19.25 -5.03
CA LYS A 220 2.57 20.55 -4.33
C LYS A 220 2.55 20.38 -2.81
N MET A 221 1.73 19.43 -2.33
CA MET A 221 1.64 19.11 -0.91
C MET A 221 2.97 18.56 -0.39
N LEU A 222 3.57 17.60 -1.11
CA LEU A 222 4.86 17.01 -0.74
C LEU A 222 5.97 18.08 -0.65
N LYS A 223 6.04 19.04 -1.58
CA LYS A 223 7.03 20.14 -1.53
C LYS A 223 6.93 21.01 -0.26
N THR A 224 5.75 21.13 0.33
CA THR A 224 5.47 22.09 1.42
C THR A 224 5.14 21.43 2.75
N THR A 225 4.96 20.11 2.77
CA THR A 225 4.51 19.39 3.95
C THR A 225 5.56 19.36 5.05
N TRP A 226 5.06 19.33 6.27
CA TRP A 226 5.81 19.07 7.49
C TRP A 226 5.52 17.69 8.08
N SER A 227 4.43 17.05 7.64
CA SER A 227 4.12 15.66 7.97
C SER A 227 5.24 14.76 7.47
N ARG A 228 5.59 13.76 8.29
CA ARG A 228 6.58 12.74 7.96
C ARG A 228 5.98 11.39 7.65
N ILE A 229 4.65 11.27 7.70
CA ILE A 229 3.96 10.00 7.50
C ILE A 229 3.21 10.06 6.17
N LEU A 230 3.57 9.15 5.26
CA LEU A 230 2.95 9.02 3.95
C LEU A 230 2.16 7.70 3.92
N ASN A 231 0.89 7.76 3.57
CA ASN A 231 0.01 6.59 3.44
C ASN A 231 -0.37 6.43 1.97
N ALA A 232 0.03 5.33 1.36
CA ALA A 232 -0.08 5.18 -0.09
C ALA A 232 -0.19 3.71 -0.54
N THR A 233 -0.56 3.52 -1.81
CA THR A 233 -0.32 2.25 -2.53
C THR A 233 1.06 2.28 -3.20
N PRO A 234 1.71 1.13 -3.43
CA PRO A 234 3.06 1.07 -4.02
C PRO A 234 3.19 1.84 -5.36
N GLY A 235 2.38 1.52 -6.36
CA GLY A 235 2.45 2.20 -7.66
C GLY A 235 2.10 3.68 -7.63
N ARG A 236 1.47 4.20 -6.57
CA ARG A 236 1.29 5.66 -6.41
C ARG A 236 2.58 6.34 -6.00
N ILE A 237 3.38 5.72 -5.14
CA ILE A 237 4.68 6.25 -4.74
C ILE A 237 5.65 6.21 -5.91
N GLU A 238 5.70 5.11 -6.65
CA GLU A 238 6.55 4.98 -7.84
C GLU A 238 6.27 6.11 -8.85
N LYS A 239 5.00 6.33 -9.21
CA LYS A 239 4.59 7.44 -10.09
C LYS A 239 5.00 8.81 -9.54
N LEU A 240 4.91 9.03 -8.22
CA LEU A 240 5.32 10.29 -7.60
C LEU A 240 6.83 10.49 -7.67
N LEU A 241 7.63 9.42 -7.48
CA LEU A 241 9.08 9.45 -7.60
C LEU A 241 9.50 9.77 -9.04
N ASP A 242 8.89 9.12 -10.03
CA ASP A 242 9.23 9.32 -11.44
C ASP A 242 8.89 10.71 -11.93
N ILE A 243 7.68 11.20 -11.63
CA ILE A 243 7.29 12.56 -12.02
C ILE A 243 8.14 13.59 -11.28
N SER A 244 8.50 13.35 -10.02
CA SER A 244 9.41 14.24 -9.28
C SER A 244 10.80 14.33 -9.92
N LYS A 245 11.33 13.21 -10.44
CA LYS A 245 12.60 13.18 -11.17
C LYS A 245 12.49 13.93 -12.50
N GLN A 246 11.47 13.63 -13.30
CA GLN A 246 11.24 14.29 -14.60
C GLN A 246 11.04 15.81 -14.46
N ASP A 247 10.32 16.26 -13.44
CA ASP A 247 10.12 17.68 -13.16
C ASP A 247 11.45 18.39 -12.87
N LYS A 248 12.36 17.75 -12.12
CA LYS A 248 13.70 18.29 -11.84
C LYS A 248 14.59 18.31 -13.08
N GLU A 249 14.51 17.29 -13.93
CA GLU A 249 15.26 17.23 -15.19
C GLU A 249 14.81 18.31 -16.17
N LYS A 250 13.50 18.55 -16.26
CA LYS A 250 12.93 19.60 -17.13
C LYS A 250 13.13 21.01 -16.56
N ASN A 251 13.16 21.14 -15.23
CA ASN A 251 13.30 22.42 -14.56
C ASN A 251 14.40 22.35 -13.49
N PHE A 252 15.62 22.67 -13.89
CA PHE A 252 16.83 22.55 -13.07
C PHE A 252 16.79 23.35 -11.77
N GLU A 253 16.02 24.44 -11.72
CA GLU A 253 15.82 25.26 -10.52
C GLU A 253 14.78 24.69 -9.56
N SER A 254 14.01 23.68 -9.99
CA SER A 254 12.95 23.10 -9.17
C SER A 254 13.48 22.09 -8.15
N THR A 255 12.95 22.15 -6.94
CA THR A 255 13.23 21.14 -5.91
C THR A 255 12.36 19.89 -6.15
N LEU A 256 12.97 18.69 -6.03
CA LEU A 256 12.24 17.42 -6.05
C LEU A 256 11.08 17.46 -5.05
N ALA A 257 9.89 17.02 -5.48
CA ALA A 257 8.75 16.94 -4.57
C ALA A 257 8.94 15.81 -3.55
N LEU A 258 9.43 14.66 -4.03
CA LEU A 258 9.82 13.49 -3.24
C LEU A 258 11.04 12.85 -3.89
N ALA A 259 12.05 12.53 -3.10
CA ALA A 259 13.17 11.70 -3.53
C ALA A 259 13.17 10.36 -2.79
N ALA A 260 13.62 9.30 -3.46
CA ALA A 260 13.58 7.94 -2.92
C ALA A 260 14.42 7.82 -1.62
N ASP A 261 15.53 8.55 -1.57
CA ASP A 261 16.45 8.61 -0.43
C ASP A 261 15.95 9.48 0.75
N GLU A 262 14.77 10.08 0.63
CA GLU A 262 14.05 10.72 1.73
C GLU A 262 13.14 9.73 2.46
N ILE A 263 12.87 8.54 1.93
CA ILE A 263 12.11 7.50 2.62
C ILE A 263 13.10 6.71 3.50
N ASP A 264 12.97 6.88 4.82
CA ASP A 264 13.86 6.28 5.81
C ASP A 264 13.30 4.95 6.33
N THR A 265 11.98 4.90 6.48
CA THR A 265 11.24 3.73 6.99
C THR A 265 10.06 3.40 6.09
N VAL A 266 9.85 2.12 5.80
CA VAL A 266 8.64 1.57 5.18
C VAL A 266 7.93 0.67 6.19
N ILE A 267 6.62 0.83 6.31
CA ILE A 267 5.73 -0.08 7.04
C ILE A 267 4.85 -0.78 6.02
N LEU A 268 4.96 -2.10 5.94
CA LEU A 268 4.07 -2.94 5.15
C LEU A 268 2.84 -3.26 6.01
N ASP A 269 1.69 -2.69 5.63
CA ASP A 269 0.40 -2.95 6.29
C ASP A 269 -0.02 -4.39 5.99
N ASN A 270 0.09 -5.25 6.99
CA ASN A 270 -0.22 -6.68 6.94
C ASN A 270 -1.73 -6.98 6.96
N TYR A 271 -2.51 -6.05 6.40
CA TYR A 271 -3.92 -6.21 6.17
C TYR A 271 -4.17 -7.22 5.05
N VAL A 272 -5.07 -8.17 5.32
CA VAL A 272 -5.53 -9.17 4.35
C VAL A 272 -6.93 -8.79 3.89
N ASP A 273 -7.07 -8.48 2.61
CA ASP A 273 -8.33 -8.07 1.99
C ASP A 273 -9.34 -9.25 1.89
N PRO A 274 -10.61 -9.00 1.54
CA PRO A 274 -11.61 -10.06 1.36
C PRO A 274 -11.26 -11.11 0.29
N LYS A 275 -10.33 -10.79 -0.63
CA LYS A 275 -9.80 -11.70 -1.65
C LYS A 275 -8.52 -12.41 -1.18
N LEU A 276 -8.22 -12.36 0.12
CA LEU A 276 -7.04 -12.93 0.75
C LEU A 276 -5.72 -12.34 0.24
N ARG A 277 -5.71 -11.13 -0.31
CA ARG A 277 -4.49 -10.46 -0.76
C ARG A 277 -3.98 -9.49 0.29
N SER A 278 -2.66 -9.41 0.41
CA SER A 278 -1.96 -8.41 1.22
C SER A 278 -1.06 -7.56 0.33
N VAL A 279 -0.54 -6.45 0.87
CA VAL A 279 0.43 -5.61 0.18
C VAL A 279 1.70 -6.37 -0.19
N VAL A 280 2.04 -7.43 0.55
CA VAL A 280 3.20 -8.31 0.26
C VAL A 280 2.95 -9.32 -0.85
N ASP A 281 1.71 -9.46 -1.33
CA ASP A 281 1.37 -10.27 -2.51
C ASP A 281 1.42 -9.41 -3.79
N ASP A 282 1.61 -8.09 -3.68
CA ASP A 282 1.63 -7.16 -4.82
C ASP A 282 3.04 -7.00 -5.39
N ARG A 283 3.17 -7.09 -6.71
CA ARG A 283 4.43 -6.96 -7.44
C ARG A 283 5.04 -5.57 -7.28
N GLU A 284 4.19 -4.54 -7.38
CA GLU A 284 4.60 -3.15 -7.26
C GLU A 284 5.27 -2.86 -5.89
N THR A 285 4.92 -3.60 -4.84
CA THR A 285 5.55 -3.48 -3.53
C THR A 285 7.05 -3.79 -3.60
N PHE A 286 7.41 -4.90 -4.25
CA PHE A 286 8.81 -5.33 -4.31
C PHE A 286 9.64 -4.51 -5.31
N ASP A 287 9.03 -4.08 -6.43
CA ASP A 287 9.66 -3.12 -7.35
C ASP A 287 9.99 -1.81 -6.62
N LEU A 288 9.04 -1.28 -5.84
CA LEU A 288 9.27 -0.08 -5.03
C LEU A 288 10.34 -0.31 -3.95
N LEU A 289 10.28 -1.42 -3.21
CA LEU A 289 11.28 -1.71 -2.17
C LEU A 289 12.69 -1.83 -2.73
N LYS A 290 12.86 -2.39 -3.94
CA LYS A 290 14.14 -2.41 -4.65
C LYS A 290 14.65 -0.98 -4.90
N ILE A 291 13.83 -0.11 -5.49
CA ILE A 291 14.17 1.30 -5.76
C ILE A 291 14.57 2.03 -4.47
N LEU A 292 13.79 1.85 -3.38
CA LEU A 292 14.04 2.53 -2.11
C LEU A 292 15.30 2.02 -1.41
N LYS A 293 15.58 0.71 -1.48
CA LYS A 293 16.79 0.10 -0.90
C LYS A 293 18.05 0.54 -1.63
N GLU A 294 18.00 0.65 -2.96
CA GLU A 294 19.11 1.17 -3.76
C GLU A 294 19.41 2.64 -3.44
N ALA A 295 18.36 3.46 -3.30
CA ALA A 295 18.50 4.87 -2.95
C ALA A 295 18.91 5.11 -1.49
N ASN A 296 18.46 4.25 -0.57
CA ASN A 296 18.75 4.31 0.86
C ASN A 296 19.15 2.92 1.39
N PRO A 297 20.45 2.59 1.43
CA PRO A 297 20.93 1.29 1.94
C PRO A 297 20.59 1.02 3.42
N LYS A 298 20.23 2.08 4.18
CA LYS A 298 19.82 2.01 5.59
C LYS A 298 18.29 1.99 5.76
N LEU A 299 17.54 1.79 4.68
CA LEU A 299 16.08 1.67 4.72
C LEU A 299 15.66 0.62 5.74
N LYS A 300 14.77 1.01 6.65
CA LYS A 300 14.14 0.12 7.62
C LYS A 300 12.76 -0.31 7.10
N VAL A 301 12.47 -1.60 7.16
CA VAL A 301 11.21 -2.19 6.72
C VAL A 301 10.60 -2.90 7.92
N TYR A 302 9.38 -2.50 8.26
CA TYR A 302 8.57 -3.11 9.31
C TYR A 302 7.36 -3.78 8.67
N VAL A 303 6.84 -4.81 9.34
CA VAL A 303 5.54 -5.40 9.02
C VAL A 303 4.59 -5.12 10.17
N TYR A 304 3.44 -4.52 9.86
CA TYR A 304 2.44 -4.11 10.85
C TYR A 304 1.10 -4.77 10.57
#